data_AF-A0A7W2B4K9-F1
#
_entry.id   AF-A0A7W2B4K9-F1
#
_cell.length_a   1.000
_cell.length_b   1.000
_cell.length_c   1.000
_cell.angle_alpha   90.00
_cell.angle_beta   90.00
_cell.angle_gamma   90.00
#
_symmetry.space_group_name_H-M   'P 1'
#
loop_
_entity.id
_entity.type
_entity.pdbx_description
1 polymer ?
#
loop_
_entity_poly.entity_id
_entity_poly.type
_entity_poly.pdbx_seq_one_letter_code
_entity_poly.pdbx_strand_id
1 'polypeptide(L)' 'MKKLINYLTLIFLCYNSSFSQSVLLESFGPSFNSPVEIKNAGDERLFVVEKSGKIKILNQNGSVN' A
#
# COMPACT_ATOMS: atom_id res chain seq x y z
N MET A 1 -38.52 13.51 -22.64
CA MET A 1 -38.51 12.15 -22.05
C MET A 1 -37.22 11.39 -22.34
N LYS A 2 -36.80 11.18 -23.60
CA LYS A 2 -35.57 10.44 -23.95
C LYS A 2 -34.28 10.98 -23.31
N LYS A 3 -34.11 12.31 -23.26
CA LYS A 3 -32.95 12.96 -22.60
C LYS A 3 -32.89 12.63 -21.10
N LEU A 4 -34.04 12.61 -20.42
CA LEU A 4 -34.13 12.29 -19.00
C LEU A 4 -33.75 10.82 -18.73
N ILE A 5 -34.22 9.90 -19.57
CA ILE A 5 -33.81 8.49 -19.53
C ILE A 5 -32.28 8.36 -19.65
N ASN A 6 -31.66 9.05 -20.60
CA ASN A 6 -30.21 8.97 -20.81
C ASN A 6 -29.40 9.47 -19.60
N TYR A 7 -29.85 10.54 -18.93
CA TYR A 7 -29.20 11.03 -17.71
C TYR A 7 -29.34 10.02 -16.55
N LEU A 8 -30.51 9.41 -16.39
CA LEU A 8 -30.74 8.38 -15.38
C LEU A 8 -29.87 7.13 -15.62
N THR A 9 -29.76 6.69 -16.88
CA THR A 9 -28.89 5.57 -17.25
C THR A 9 -27.41 5.88 -16.94
N LEU A 10 -26.95 7.10 -17.22
CA LEU A 10 -25.58 7.51 -16.92
C LEU A 10 -25.30 7.51 -15.41
N ILE A 11 -26.22 8.05 -14.60
CA ILE A 11 -26.08 8.05 -13.13
C ILE A 11 -26.02 6.62 -12.59
N PHE A 12 -26.87 5.73 -13.10
CA PHE A 12 -26.89 4.32 -12.70
C PHE A 12 -25.58 3.60 -13.01
N LEU A 13 -24.97 3.85 -14.16
CA LEU A 13 -23.68 3.26 -14.54
C LEU A 13 -22.52 3.75 -13.65
N CYS A 14 -22.51 5.04 -13.29
CA CYS A 14 -21.49 5.61 -12.40
C CYS A 14 -21.57 5.04 -10.97
N TYR A 15 -22.78 4.80 -10.46
CA TYR A 15 -22.98 4.25 -9.12
C TYR A 15 -22.39 2.83 -8.96
N ASN A 16 -22.57 1.99 -9.98
CA ASN A 16 -22.05 0.61 -9.96
C ASN A 16 -20.52 0.51 -10.10
N SER A 17 -19.84 1.61 -10.45
CA SER A 17 -18.38 1.62 -10.68
C SER A 17 -17.58 2.17 -9.49
N SER A 18 -18.27 2.64 -8.44
CA SER A 18 -17.63 3.27 -7.28
C SER A 18 -17.32 2.24 -6.20
N PHE A 19 -16.16 1.58 -6.29
CA PHE A 19 -15.63 0.72 -5.24
C PHE A 19 -14.57 1.46 -4.45
N SER A 20 -14.78 1.64 -3.14
CA SER A 20 -13.73 2.10 -2.23
C SER A 20 -12.96 0.91 -1.69
N GLN A 21 -11.65 1.07 -1.51
CA GLN A 21 -10.81 0.08 -0.86
C GLN A 21 -10.85 0.27 0.67
N SER A 22 -11.03 -0.82 1.40
CA SER A 22 -10.75 -0.87 2.84
C SER A 22 -9.34 -1.40 3.03
N VAL A 23 -8.43 -0.56 3.54
CA VAL A 23 -7.03 -0.93 3.79
C VAL A 23 -6.81 -1.00 5.28
N LEU A 24 -6.45 -2.18 5.77
CA LEU A 24 -5.99 -2.40 7.13
C LEU A 24 -4.46 -2.42 7.11
N LEU A 25 -3.84 -1.61 7.95
CA LEU A 25 -2.40 -1.64 8.14
C LEU A 25 -2.09 -2.61 9.27
N GLU A 26 -1.21 -3.58 8.99
CA GLU A 26 -0.63 -4.44 10.00
C GLU A 26 0.80 -4.00 10.32
N SER A 27 1.19 -4.15 11.58
CA SER A 27 2.58 -3.94 11.97
C SER A 27 3.41 -5.11 11.47
N PHE A 28 4.46 -4.81 10.72
CA PHE A 28 5.40 -5.81 10.23
C PHE A 28 6.83 -5.45 10.63
N GLY A 29 7.43 -6.28 11.48
CA GLY A 29 8.77 -6.06 12.03
C GLY A 29 8.81 -5.08 13.22
N PRO A 30 10.02 -4.79 13.73
CA PRO A 30 10.24 -3.86 14.82
C PRO A 30 10.27 -2.40 14.33
N SER A 31 10.42 -1.45 15.27
CA SER A 31 10.69 -0.05 14.93
C SER A 31 12.11 0.14 14.39
N PHE A 32 12.25 0.98 13.36
CA PHE A 32 13.52 1.40 12.78
C PHE A 32 13.87 2.83 13.19
N ASN A 33 15.15 3.16 13.25
CA ASN A 33 15.61 4.50 13.62
C ASN A 33 15.74 5.42 12.41
N SER A 34 14.81 6.37 12.29
CA SER A 34 14.80 7.38 11.21
C SER A 34 14.99 6.73 9.82
N PRO A 35 14.12 5.79 9.40
CA PRO A 35 14.23 5.14 8.10
C PRO A 35 14.06 6.17 6.98
N VAL A 36 14.84 6.03 5.91
CA VAL A 36 14.85 6.93 4.73
C VAL A 36 14.53 6.23 3.42
N GLU A 37 14.63 4.89 3.38
CA GLU A 37 14.31 4.08 2.19
C GLU A 37 13.95 2.65 2.62
N ILE A 38 13.09 1.97 1.86
CA ILE A 38 12.78 0.55 2.02
C ILE A 38 12.62 -0.11 0.65
N LYS A 39 13.39 -1.17 0.40
CA LYS A 39 13.37 -1.86 -0.89
C LYS A 39 13.66 -3.35 -0.78
N ASN A 40 13.08 -4.17 -1.66
CA ASN A 40 13.47 -5.56 -1.82
C ASN A 40 14.57 -5.71 -2.89
N ALA A 41 15.31 -6.82 -2.85
CA ALA A 41 16.37 -7.13 -3.81
C ALA A 41 15.94 -8.15 -4.88
N GLY A 42 14.64 -8.25 -5.17
CA GLY A 42 14.07 -9.33 -5.99
C GLY A 42 13.76 -10.62 -5.20
N ASP A 43 13.87 -10.58 -3.88
CA ASP A 43 13.42 -11.61 -2.94
C ASP A 43 12.46 -11.02 -1.89
N GLU A 44 12.06 -11.82 -0.89
CA GLU A 44 11.07 -11.44 0.13
C GLU A 44 11.63 -10.57 1.26
N ARG A 45 12.94 -10.30 1.27
CA ARG A 45 13.57 -9.49 2.31
C ARG A 45 13.40 -8.02 2.01
N LEU A 46 13.20 -7.23 3.06
CA LEU A 46 13.16 -5.78 2.97
C LEU A 46 14.46 -5.20 3.54
N PHE A 47 15.13 -4.38 2.73
CA PHE A 47 16.32 -3.64 3.10
C PHE A 47 15.89 -2.23 3.50
N VAL A 48 15.96 -1.93 4.78
CA VAL A 48 15.59 -0.65 5.37
C VAL A 48 16.84 0.18 5.58
N VAL A 49 16.95 1.33 4.90
CA VAL A 49 18.06 2.27 5.08
C VAL A 49 17.70 3.24 6.20
N GLU A 50 18.56 3.35 7.21
CA GLU A 50 18.44 4.33 8.29
C GLU A 50 19.28 5.57 8.00
N LYS A 51 18.81 6.75 8.41
CA LYS A 51 19.52 8.03 8.25
C LYS A 51 20.96 8.01 8.83
N SER A 52 21.22 7.12 9.79
CA SER A 52 22.56 6.92 10.38
C SER A 52 23.57 6.24 9.43
N GLY A 53 23.16 5.84 8.22
CA GLY A 53 24.01 5.15 7.25
C GLY A 53 24.04 3.63 7.43
N LYS A 54 23.07 3.06 8.14
CA LYS A 54 22.94 1.60 8.34
C LYS A 54 21.88 1.03 7.40
N ILE A 55 22.09 -0.21 6.98
CA ILE A 55 21.07 -0.99 6.27
C ILE A 55 20.65 -2.13 7.20
N LYS A 56 19.35 -2.23 7.47
CA LYS A 56 18.72 -3.31 8.23
C LYS A 56 18.01 -4.26 7.28
N ILE A 57 18.16 -5.57 7.51
CA ILE A 57 17.49 -6.60 6.72
C ILE A 57 16.32 -7.13 7.53
N LEU A 58 15.09 -6.79 7.12
CA LEU A 58 13.87 -7.35 7.65
C LEU A 58 13.49 -8.60 6.84
N ASN A 59 13.54 -9.75 7.51
CA ASN A 59 13.23 -11.04 6.91
C ASN A 59 11.71 -11.25 6.83
N GLN A 60 11.28 -12.18 5.98
CA GLN A 60 9.87 -12.53 5.80
C GLN A 60 9.18 -12.94 7.12
N ASN A 61 9.91 -13.57 8.05
CA ASN A 61 9.39 -13.96 9.35
C ASN A 61 9.36 -12.82 10.40
N GLY A 62 9.66 -11.58 10.00
CA GLY A 62 9.65 -10.40 10.87
C GLY A 62 10.93 -10.17 11.69
N SER A 63 11.93 -11.05 11.61
CA SER A 63 13.23 -10.86 12.28
C SER A 63 14.13 -9.85 11.55
N VAL A 64 15.00 -9.14 12.29
CA VAL A 64 15.89 -8.11 11.73
C VAL A 64 17.35 -8.43 11.98
N ASN A 65 18.17 -8.29 10.92
CA ASN A 65 19.63 -8.31 10.96
C ASN A 65 20.19 -6.89 10.71
#